data_AF-A0A8S2YWA2-F1
#
_entry.id   AF-A0A8S2YWA2-F1
#
_cell.length_a   1.000
_cell.length_b   1.000
_cell.length_c   1.000
_cell.angle_alpha   90.00
_cell.angle_beta   90.00
_cell.angle_gamma   90.00
#
_symmetry.space_group_name_H-M   'P 1'
#
loop_
_entity.id
_entity.type
_entity.pdbx_description
1 polymer ?
#
loop_
_entity_poly.entity_id
_entity_poly.type
_entity_poly.pdbx_seq_one_letter_code
_entity_poly.pdbx_strand_id
1 'polypeptide(L)'
;MDPAATGKQLLDQVARSIYLREVWYFGLEYTDTKSFNRWLKHEKPVLSQNVQKDQAQVLQFRFLVRFYPEDVSEELIEEITQRLFFRQVKGLILNDSIYCPAETCVLLASYAMQAKFGDYDEDKYPPKSLINERILPERVGDQFQLSNAEWVKRVVNWWKQHERLTK
;
A
#
# COMPACT_ATOMS: atom_id res chain seq x y z
N MET A 1 -22.17 11.97 -11.35
CA MET A 1 -22.57 11.26 -10.12
C MET A 1 -23.92 11.81 -9.70
N ASP A 2 -24.88 10.94 -9.36
CA ASP A 2 -26.19 11.36 -8.87
C ASP A 2 -26.02 12.24 -7.61
N PRO A 3 -26.68 13.42 -7.50
CA PRO A 3 -26.60 14.27 -6.32
C PRO A 3 -26.98 13.57 -5.01
N ALA A 4 -27.82 12.54 -5.08
CA ALA A 4 -28.24 11.73 -3.94
C ALA A 4 -27.32 10.53 -3.67
N ALA A 5 -26.27 10.33 -4.49
CA ALA A 5 -25.36 9.20 -4.32
C ALA A 5 -24.71 9.23 -2.93
N THR A 6 -24.92 8.14 -2.19
CA THR A 6 -24.40 7.94 -0.84
C THR A 6 -22.94 7.52 -0.88
N GLY A 7 -22.21 7.74 0.22
CA GLY A 7 -20.83 7.25 0.35
C GLY A 7 -20.72 5.73 0.17
N LYS A 8 -21.73 4.98 0.63
CA LYS A 8 -21.80 3.53 0.42
C LYS A 8 -21.87 3.16 -1.06
N GLN A 9 -22.74 3.81 -1.83
CA GLN A 9 -22.87 3.52 -3.27
C GLN A 9 -21.57 3.80 -4.03
N LEU A 10 -20.84 4.86 -3.65
CA LEU A 10 -19.53 5.15 -4.23
C LEU A 10 -18.50 4.07 -3.86
N LEU A 11 -18.42 3.68 -2.58
CA LEU A 11 -17.53 2.62 -2.13
C LEU A 11 -17.82 1.30 -2.84
N ASP A 12 -19.10 0.90 -2.92
CA ASP A 12 -19.55 -0.31 -3.59
C ASP A 12 -19.21 -0.28 -5.09
N GLN A 13 -19.32 0.89 -5.75
CA GLN A 13 -18.95 1.05 -7.15
C GLN A 13 -17.44 0.88 -7.38
N VAL A 14 -16.61 1.44 -6.50
CA VAL A 14 -15.15 1.28 -6.54
C VAL A 14 -14.77 -0.18 -6.29
N ALA A 15 -15.36 -0.83 -5.28
CA ALA A 15 -15.09 -2.23 -4.98
C ALA A 15 -15.49 -3.15 -6.15
N ARG A 16 -16.65 -2.91 -6.78
CA ARG A 16 -17.10 -3.68 -7.94
C ARG A 16 -16.19 -3.50 -9.16
N SER A 17 -15.64 -2.31 -9.39
CA SER A 17 -14.77 -2.07 -10.56
C SER A 17 -13.45 -2.84 -10.47
N ILE A 18 -13.02 -3.20 -9.26
CA ILE A 18 -11.83 -4.01 -9.01
C ILE A 18 -12.15 -5.45 -8.60
N TYR A 19 -13.42 -5.86 -8.62
CA TYR A 19 -13.90 -7.18 -8.21
C TYR A 19 -13.58 -7.56 -6.74
N LEU A 20 -13.55 -6.57 -5.84
CA LEU A 20 -13.36 -6.78 -4.41
C LEU A 20 -14.70 -7.08 -3.70
N ARG A 21 -14.77 -8.18 -2.95
CA ARG A 21 -15.94 -8.56 -2.13
C ARG A 21 -15.73 -8.28 -0.65
N GLU A 22 -14.49 -8.35 -0.15
CA GLU A 22 -14.12 -8.08 1.25
C GLU A 22 -14.11 -6.57 1.58
N VAL A 23 -15.21 -5.87 1.28
CA VAL A 23 -15.32 -4.40 1.36
C VAL A 23 -15.27 -3.85 2.80
N TRP A 24 -15.52 -4.70 3.81
CA TRP A 24 -15.58 -4.29 5.22
C TRP A 24 -14.25 -3.77 5.77
N TYR A 25 -13.12 -4.12 5.15
CA TYR A 25 -11.80 -3.60 5.55
C TYR A 25 -11.51 -2.19 5.01
N PHE A 26 -12.24 -1.75 3.97
CA PHE A 26 -11.87 -0.57 3.19
C PHE A 26 -12.77 0.63 3.45
N GLY A 27 -12.24 1.81 3.12
CA GLY A 27 -12.98 3.05 3.12
C GLY A 27 -12.45 4.04 2.10
N LEU A 28 -13.19 5.13 1.91
CA LEU A 28 -12.76 6.26 1.10
C LEU A 28 -12.33 7.40 2.01
N GLU A 29 -11.06 7.79 1.92
CA GLU A 29 -10.53 8.98 2.56
C GLU A 29 -10.55 10.15 1.57
N TYR A 30 -10.92 11.33 2.04
CA TYR A 30 -10.91 12.56 1.27
C TYR A 30 -10.37 13.71 2.12
N THR A 31 -9.95 14.78 1.46
CA THR A 31 -9.56 16.02 2.15
C THR A 31 -10.76 16.95 2.18
N ASP A 32 -11.15 17.42 3.37
CA ASP A 32 -12.25 18.37 3.52
C ASP A 32 -11.85 19.80 3.12
N THR A 33 -12.82 20.71 3.01
CA THR A 33 -12.54 22.12 2.70
C THR A 33 -11.67 22.85 3.72
N LYS A 34 -11.38 22.24 4.87
CA LYS A 34 -10.47 22.73 5.91
C LYS A 34 -9.10 22.04 5.87
N SER A 35 -8.80 21.32 4.78
CA SER A 35 -7.55 20.60 4.56
C SER A 35 -7.28 19.44 5.54
N PHE A 36 -8.31 18.91 6.20
CA PHE A 36 -8.20 17.72 7.04
C PHE A 36 -8.60 16.46 6.27
N ASN A 37 -7.82 15.40 6.44
CA ASN A 37 -8.20 14.09 5.95
C ASN A 37 -9.35 13.52 6.79
N ARG A 38 -10.41 13.09 6.11
CA ARG A 38 -11.59 12.48 6.71
C ARG A 38 -12.03 11.24 5.94
N TRP A 39 -12.64 10.31 6.67
CA TRP A 39 -13.32 9.18 6.08
C TRP A 39 -14.72 9.56 5.62
N LEU A 40 -15.07 9.13 4.41
CA LEU A 40 -16.39 9.28 3.84
C LEU A 40 -17.41 8.47 4.64
N LYS A 41 -18.51 9.12 5.04
CA LYS A 41 -19.62 8.46 5.74
C LYS A 41 -20.52 7.75 4.75
N HIS A 42 -20.89 6.52 5.07
CA HIS A 42 -21.61 5.64 4.16
C HIS A 42 -23.06 6.07 3.94
N GLU A 43 -23.71 6.59 4.99
CA GLU A 43 -25.14 6.91 4.99
C GLU A 43 -25.45 8.31 4.44
N LYS A 44 -24.42 9.14 4.27
CA LYS A 44 -24.59 10.53 3.80
C LYS A 44 -24.32 10.66 2.31
N PRO A 45 -25.04 11.53 1.59
CA PRO A 45 -24.70 11.91 0.23
C PRO A 45 -23.26 12.42 0.12
N VAL A 46 -22.52 12.00 -0.89
CA VAL A 46 -21.11 12.38 -1.09
C VAL A 46 -20.95 13.90 -1.15
N LEU A 47 -21.84 14.57 -1.89
CA LEU A 47 -21.80 16.03 -2.09
C LEU A 47 -22.10 16.84 -0.81
N SER A 48 -22.74 16.23 0.20
CA SER A 48 -23.05 16.90 1.48
C SER A 48 -21.91 16.86 2.50
N GLN A 49 -20.79 16.22 2.16
CA GLN A 49 -19.70 15.93 3.11
C GLN A 49 -18.51 16.91 3.01
N ASN A 50 -18.69 18.06 2.36
CA ASN A 50 -17.69 19.13 2.25
C ASN A 50 -16.34 18.63 1.70
N VAL A 51 -16.40 17.77 0.68
CA VAL A 51 -15.22 17.23 0.00
C VAL A 51 -14.54 18.37 -0.77
N GLN A 52 -13.24 18.58 -0.54
CA GLN A 52 -12.46 19.55 -1.29
C GLN A 52 -12.36 19.12 -2.76
N LYS A 53 -12.59 20.08 -3.65
CA LYS A 53 -12.36 19.90 -5.09
C LYS A 53 -10.93 20.30 -5.44
N ASP A 54 -10.32 19.58 -6.35
CA ASP A 54 -9.02 19.96 -6.90
C ASP A 54 -9.14 21.14 -7.89
N GLN A 55 -8.01 21.53 -8.49
CA GLN A 55 -7.95 22.63 -9.47
C GLN A 55 -8.83 22.37 -10.71
N ALA A 56 -9.05 21.09 -11.05
CA ALA A 56 -9.90 20.67 -12.16
C ALA A 56 -11.39 20.54 -11.76
N GLN A 57 -11.76 20.97 -10.55
CA GLN A 57 -13.10 20.84 -9.99
C GLN A 57 -13.57 19.39 -9.79
N VAL A 58 -12.63 18.44 -9.70
CA VAL A 58 -12.90 17.02 -9.50
C VAL A 58 -12.78 16.67 -8.02
N LEU A 59 -13.68 15.79 -7.54
CA LEU A 59 -13.63 15.24 -6.19
C LEU A 59 -12.58 14.14 -6.13
N GLN A 60 -11.62 14.27 -5.21
CA GLN A 60 -10.54 13.29 -5.04
C GLN A 60 -10.82 12.41 -3.82
N PHE A 61 -10.73 11.09 -4.04
CA PHE A 61 -10.89 10.08 -2.99
C PHE A 61 -9.73 9.11 -3.03
N ARG A 62 -9.27 8.69 -1.86
CA ARG A 62 -8.26 7.64 -1.68
C ARG A 62 -8.97 6.40 -1.12
N PHE A 63 -8.93 5.32 -1.88
CA PHE A 63 -9.43 4.02 -1.44
C PHE A 63 -8.34 3.33 -0.61
N LEU A 64 -8.58 3.16 0.68
CA LEU A 64 -7.59 2.72 1.66
C LEU A 64 -8.19 1.69 2.62
N VAL A 65 -7.34 0.82 3.16
CA VAL A 65 -7.64 -0.02 4.31
C VAL A 65 -7.88 0.87 5.52
N ARG A 66 -9.05 0.71 6.14
CA ARG A 66 -9.48 1.43 7.34
C ARG A 66 -9.44 0.54 8.58
N PHE A 67 -9.75 -0.75 8.40
CA PHE A 67 -9.77 -1.73 9.47
C PHE A 67 -8.84 -2.89 9.11
N TYR A 68 -8.09 -3.38 10.09
CA TYR A 68 -7.16 -4.49 9.92
C TYR A 68 -7.73 -5.74 10.58
N PRO A 69 -7.54 -6.93 9.99
CA PRO A 69 -7.91 -8.20 10.61
C PRO A 69 -7.07 -8.45 11.87
N GLU A 70 -7.55 -9.34 12.74
CA GLU A 70 -6.78 -9.85 13.88
C GLU A 70 -5.69 -10.82 13.39
N ASP A 71 -6.03 -11.68 12.42
CA ASP A 71 -5.07 -12.58 11.75
C ASP A 71 -5.18 -12.48 10.22
N VAL A 72 -4.12 -11.95 9.59
CA VAL A 72 -4.06 -11.78 8.12
C VAL A 72 -4.05 -13.10 7.36
N SER A 73 -3.56 -14.19 7.96
CA SER A 73 -3.40 -15.48 7.31
C SER A 73 -4.70 -16.28 7.27
N GLU A 74 -5.57 -16.08 8.26
CA GLU A 74 -6.86 -16.76 8.36
C GLU A 74 -8.00 -15.92 7.75
N GLU A 75 -7.95 -14.59 7.86
CA GLU A 75 -9.08 -13.74 7.50
C GLU A 75 -9.05 -13.17 6.08
N LEU A 76 -7.87 -12.97 5.48
CA LEU A 76 -7.77 -12.38 4.13
C LEU A 76 -7.92 -13.45 3.05
N ILE A 77 -9.10 -13.51 2.41
CA ILE A 77 -9.44 -14.58 1.49
C ILE A 77 -9.05 -14.23 0.04
N GLU A 78 -9.30 -13.00 -0.41
CA GLU A 78 -9.09 -12.62 -1.80
C GLU A 78 -7.67 -12.10 -2.05
N GLU A 79 -7.05 -12.56 -3.15
CA GLU A 79 -5.71 -12.11 -3.57
C GLU A 79 -5.65 -10.58 -3.74
N ILE A 80 -6.73 -9.97 -4.26
CA ILE A 80 -6.79 -8.51 -4.40
C ILE A 80 -6.78 -7.81 -3.04
N THR A 81 -7.47 -8.35 -2.04
CA THR A 81 -7.47 -7.82 -0.68
C THR A 81 -6.07 -7.90 -0.10
N GLN A 82 -5.44 -9.08 -0.14
CA GLN A 82 -4.08 -9.28 0.33
C GLN A 82 -3.09 -8.31 -0.34
N ARG A 83 -3.20 -8.12 -1.65
CA ARG A 83 -2.37 -7.19 -2.42
C ARG A 83 -2.57 -5.73 -2.01
N LEU A 84 -3.80 -5.30 -1.75
CA LEU A 84 -4.10 -3.94 -1.30
C LEU A 84 -3.58 -3.68 0.11
N PHE A 85 -3.78 -4.64 1.02
CA PHE A 85 -3.22 -4.61 2.37
C PHE A 85 -1.68 -4.51 2.34
N PHE A 86 -1.04 -5.40 1.58
CA PHE A 86 0.41 -5.40 1.40
C PHE A 86 0.91 -4.03 0.90
N ARG A 87 0.27 -3.46 -0.12
CA ARG A 87 0.66 -2.15 -0.66
C ARG A 87 0.55 -1.05 0.38
N GLN A 88 -0.52 -1.02 1.16
CA GLN A 88 -0.72 0.01 2.17
C GLN A 88 0.27 -0.13 3.32
N VAL A 89 0.41 -1.32 3.91
CA VAL A 89 1.35 -1.57 5.01
C VAL A 89 2.78 -1.29 4.58
N LYS A 90 3.19 -1.73 3.38
CA LYS A 90 4.50 -1.40 2.83
C LYS A 90 4.72 0.10 2.73
N GLY A 91 3.74 0.85 2.24
CA GLY A 91 3.80 2.32 2.17
C GLY A 91 3.96 2.98 3.55
N LEU A 92 3.22 2.49 4.56
CA LEU A 92 3.30 2.99 5.93
C LEU A 92 4.66 2.73 6.57
N ILE A 93 5.26 1.55 6.34
CA ILE A 93 6.60 1.23 6.81
C ILE A 93 7.65 2.12 6.10
N LEU A 94 7.58 2.24 4.78
CA LEU A 94 8.54 3.03 4.01
C LEU A 94 8.52 4.53 4.37
N ASN A 95 7.34 5.06 4.72
CA ASN A 95 7.17 6.45 5.17
C ASN A 95 7.41 6.63 6.69
N ASP A 96 7.95 5.63 7.39
CA ASP A 96 8.17 5.62 8.85
C ASP A 96 6.89 5.93 9.67
N SER A 97 5.70 5.73 9.10
CA SER A 97 4.43 5.83 9.83
C SER A 97 4.21 4.62 10.74
N ILE A 98 4.78 3.47 10.38
CA ILE A 98 4.91 2.29 11.23
C ILE A 98 6.40 2.07 11.47
N TYR A 99 6.81 2.10 12.74
CA TYR A 99 8.17 1.77 13.11
C TYR A 99 8.45 0.30 12.80
N CYS A 100 9.57 0.04 12.13
CA CYS A 100 10.05 -1.29 11.82
C CYS A 100 11.58 -1.34 12.00
N PRO A 101 12.12 -2.29 12.78
CA PRO A 101 13.56 -2.41 12.98
C PRO A 101 14.27 -2.77 11.68
N ALA A 102 15.55 -2.41 11.56
CA ALA A 102 16.31 -2.48 10.32
C ALA A 102 16.36 -3.90 9.73
N GLU A 103 16.56 -4.91 10.57
CA GLU A 103 16.60 -6.32 10.18
C GLU A 103 15.28 -6.76 9.57
N THR A 104 14.16 -6.33 10.16
CA THR A 104 12.82 -6.65 9.66
C THR A 104 12.53 -5.88 8.37
N CYS A 105 12.94 -4.62 8.23
CA CYS A 105 12.82 -3.86 6.99
C CYS A 105 13.54 -4.55 5.82
N VAL A 106 14.76 -5.05 6.03
CA VAL A 106 15.52 -5.78 4.99
C VAL A 106 14.79 -7.05 4.58
N LEU A 107 14.28 -7.82 5.55
CA LEU A 107 13.52 -9.04 5.27
C LEU A 107 12.22 -8.73 4.51
N LEU A 108 11.45 -7.73 4.96
CA LEU A 108 10.22 -7.30 4.27
C LEU A 108 10.50 -6.77 2.87
N ALA A 109 11.60 -6.05 2.67
CA ALA A 109 12.03 -5.60 1.36
C ALA A 109 12.30 -6.78 0.41
N SER A 110 12.90 -7.87 0.91
CA SER A 110 13.15 -9.07 0.11
C SER A 110 11.85 -9.78 -0.31
N TYR A 111 10.87 -9.89 0.59
CA TYR A 111 9.54 -10.40 0.23
C TYR A 111 8.82 -9.46 -0.75
N ALA A 112 8.99 -8.15 -0.60
CA ALA A 112 8.42 -7.18 -1.54
C ALA A 112 9.02 -7.29 -2.95
N MET A 113 10.30 -7.67 -3.06
CA MET A 113 10.93 -7.98 -4.34
C MET A 113 10.34 -9.24 -4.95
N GLN A 114 10.19 -10.31 -4.17
CA GLN A 114 9.54 -11.55 -4.61
C GLN A 114 8.12 -11.28 -5.12
N ALA A 115 7.31 -10.55 -4.36
CA ALA A 115 5.94 -10.20 -4.76
C ALA A 115 5.88 -9.33 -6.04
N LYS A 116 6.84 -8.42 -6.24
CA LYS A 116 6.87 -7.54 -7.42
C LYS A 116 7.42 -8.27 -8.65
N PHE A 117 8.60 -8.87 -8.52
CA PHE A 117 9.41 -9.35 -9.65
C PHE A 117 9.31 -10.87 -9.85
N GLY A 118 8.97 -11.64 -8.82
CA GLY A 118 8.98 -13.10 -8.82
C GLY A 118 10.33 -13.63 -8.33
N ASP A 119 10.71 -14.83 -8.75
CA ASP A 119 12.02 -15.39 -8.43
C ASP A 119 13.15 -14.50 -8.94
N TYR A 120 14.24 -14.43 -8.17
CA TYR A 120 15.41 -13.65 -8.54
C TYR A 120 16.08 -14.22 -9.79
N ASP A 121 16.38 -13.33 -10.74
CA ASP A 121 17.07 -13.65 -11.99
C ASP A 121 18.13 -12.55 -12.19
N GLU A 122 19.41 -12.94 -12.13
CA GLU A 122 20.53 -12.00 -12.16
C GLU A 122 20.67 -11.28 -13.51
N ASP A 123 20.26 -11.94 -14.60
CA ASP A 123 20.32 -11.36 -15.94
C ASP A 123 19.21 -10.32 -16.14
N LYS A 124 18.03 -10.56 -15.54
CA LYS A 124 16.90 -9.62 -15.60
C LYS A 124 17.00 -8.48 -14.59
N TYR A 125 17.46 -8.77 -13.37
CA TYR A 125 17.43 -7.83 -12.24
C TYR A 125 18.81 -7.69 -11.58
N PRO A 126 19.82 -7.20 -12.32
CA PRO A 126 21.15 -6.98 -11.75
C PRO A 126 21.05 -5.97 -10.60
N PRO A 127 21.77 -6.15 -9.47
CA PRO A 127 21.66 -5.25 -8.30
C PRO A 127 21.80 -3.76 -8.62
N LYS A 128 22.57 -3.41 -9.65
CA LYS A 128 22.74 -2.02 -10.10
C LYS A 128 21.45 -1.38 -10.62
N SER A 129 20.52 -2.15 -11.20
CA SER A 129 19.25 -1.62 -11.70
C SER A 129 18.24 -1.33 -10.57
N LEU A 130 18.42 -1.96 -9.41
CA LEU A 130 17.52 -1.85 -8.25
C LEU A 130 17.91 -0.72 -7.29
N ILE A 131 19.02 0.00 -7.53
CA ILE A 131 19.52 1.07 -6.63
C ILE A 131 18.52 2.21 -6.46
N ASN A 132 17.72 2.49 -7.49
CA ASN A 132 16.72 3.56 -7.47
C ASN A 132 15.36 3.11 -6.91
N GLU A 133 15.19 1.82 -6.60
CA GLU A 133 13.97 1.35 -5.96
C GLU A 133 13.96 1.81 -4.50
N ARG A 134 12.82 2.34 -4.05
CA ARG A 134 12.62 2.68 -2.63
C ARG A 134 12.37 1.39 -1.85
N ILE A 135 13.44 0.79 -1.36
CA ILE A 135 13.44 -0.52 -0.70
C ILE A 135 13.38 -0.47 0.83
N LEU A 136 13.85 0.63 1.43
CA LEU A 136 13.94 0.80 2.87
C LEU A 136 13.44 2.19 3.30
N PRO A 137 13.00 2.36 4.56
CA PRO A 137 12.73 3.67 5.14
C PRO A 137 14.01 4.51 5.22
N GLU A 138 13.90 5.83 5.08
CA GLU A 138 15.06 6.76 5.11
C GLU A 138 15.86 6.61 6.41
N ARG A 139 15.16 6.47 7.54
CA ARG A 139 15.78 6.24 8.85
C ARG A 139 16.73 5.04 8.87
N VAL A 140 16.39 3.95 8.18
CA VAL A 140 17.27 2.75 8.13
C VAL A 140 18.49 3.03 7.26
N GLY A 141 18.35 3.83 6.20
CA GLY A 141 19.48 4.31 5.41
C GLY A 141 20.44 5.14 6.26
N ASP A 142 19.93 6.07 7.05
CA ASP A 142 20.73 7.03 7.83
C ASP A 142 21.42 6.40 9.05
N GLN A 143 20.82 5.36 9.64
CA GLN A 143 21.35 4.69 10.83
C GLN A 143 22.63 3.90 10.58
N PHE A 144 22.88 3.46 9.34
CA PHE A 144 24.02 2.63 8.99
C PHE A 144 24.86 3.34 7.93
N GLN A 145 26.18 3.29 8.05
CA GLN A 145 27.11 3.84 7.06
C GLN A 145 27.21 2.94 5.81
N LEU A 146 26.07 2.58 5.22
CA LEU A 146 25.96 1.73 4.04
C LEU A 146 25.38 2.53 2.88
N SER A 147 25.99 2.36 1.70
CA SER A 147 25.47 2.88 0.44
C SER A 147 24.20 2.14 0.02
N ASN A 148 23.37 2.78 -0.81
CA ASN A 148 22.19 2.13 -1.42
C ASN A 148 22.55 0.83 -2.15
N ALA A 149 23.72 0.77 -2.79
CA ALA A 149 24.20 -0.43 -3.46
C ALA A 149 24.46 -1.59 -2.49
N GLU A 150 24.96 -1.31 -1.29
CA GLU A 150 25.17 -2.34 -0.25
C GLU A 150 23.85 -2.81 0.35
N TRP A 151 22.90 -1.89 0.56
CA TRP A 151 21.55 -2.26 0.98
C TRP A 151 20.85 -3.17 -0.03
N VAL A 152 20.90 -2.81 -1.32
CA VAL A 152 20.34 -3.64 -2.39
C VAL A 152 20.98 -5.03 -2.38
N LYS A 153 22.32 -5.13 -2.26
CA LYS A 153 23.00 -6.44 -2.18
C LYS A 153 22.47 -7.29 -1.02
N ARG A 154 22.26 -6.70 0.16
CA ARG A 154 21.68 -7.42 1.31
C ARG A 154 20.27 -7.90 1.02
N VAL A 155 19.41 -7.05 0.46
CA VAL A 155 18.04 -7.42 0.10
C VAL A 155 18.02 -8.53 -0.96
N VAL A 156 18.87 -8.44 -1.98
CA VAL A 156 18.98 -9.47 -3.03
C VAL A 156 19.45 -10.81 -2.45
N ASN A 157 20.39 -10.82 -1.51
CA ASN A 157 20.84 -12.05 -0.86
C ASN A 157 19.70 -12.76 -0.10
N TRP A 158 18.80 -11.98 0.53
CA TRP A 158 17.59 -12.54 1.14
C TRP A 158 16.55 -12.95 0.09
N TRP A 159 16.38 -12.17 -0.98
CA TRP A 159 15.44 -12.48 -2.05
C TRP A 159 15.75 -13.82 -2.74
N LYS A 160 17.03 -14.15 -2.92
CA LYS A 160 17.48 -15.48 -3.40
C LYS A 160 17.01 -16.65 -2.52
N GLN A 161 16.67 -16.42 -1.25
CA GLN A 161 16.18 -17.48 -0.35
C GLN A 161 14.68 -17.75 -0.50
N HIS A 162 13.97 -16.90 -1.24
CA HIS A 162 12.52 -16.94 -1.43
C HIS A 162 12.11 -17.67 -2.72
N GLU A 163 13.04 -18.38 -3.36
CA GLU A 163 12.77 -19.11 -4.59
C GLU A 163 11.55 -20.02 -4.44
N ARG A 164 10.68 -20.00 -5.46
CA ARG A 164 9.44 -20.79 -5.55
C ARG A 164 8.31 -20.33 -4.62
N LEU A 165 8.46 -19.23 -3.88
CA LEU A 165 7.33 -18.57 -3.25
C LEU A 165 6.49 -17.89 -4.33
N THR A 166 5.21 -18.27 -4.40
CA THR A 166 4.24 -17.64 -5.30
C THR A 166 4.01 -16.18 -4.92
N LYS A 167 3.69 -15.37 -5.93
CA LYS A 167 3.37 -13.94 -5.75
C LYS A 167 2.09 -13.71 -4.97
#